data_AF-A0A9D1VG69-F1
#
_entry.id   AF-A0A9D1VG69-F1
#
_cell.length_a   1.000
_cell.length_b   1.000
_cell.length_c   1.000
_cell.angle_alpha   90.00
_cell.angle_beta   90.00
_cell.angle_gamma   90.00
#
_symmetry.space_group_name_H-M   'P 1'
#
loop_
_entity.id
_entity.type
_entity.pdbx_description
1 polymer ?
#
loop_
_entity_poly.entity_id
_entity_poly.type
_entity_poly.pdbx_seq_one_letter_code
_entity_poly.pdbx_strand_id
1 'polypeptide(L)'
;VPNMQDNLEAVIQVMQFIYDNIMYAELNTKSDYCQVCGYDGEIQIVTDEDGKLVWECPQCKNRDQAKMNVARRTCGYIGTQFWNQGRTQEIKDRVMHL
;
A
#
# COMPACT_ATOMS: atom_id res chain seq x y z
N VAL A 1 -6.98 -0.10 5.31
CA VAL A 1 -7.81 -1.30 5.15
C VAL A 1 -7.18 -2.24 4.12
N PRO A 2 -7.37 -3.57 4.24
CA PRO A 2 -6.92 -4.54 3.22
C PRO A 2 -7.59 -4.25 1.86
N ASN A 3 -7.31 -5.05 0.82
CA ASN A 3 -8.04 -4.92 -0.43
C ASN A 3 -9.53 -5.25 -0.18
N MET A 4 -10.41 -4.28 -0.46
CA MET A 4 -11.85 -4.37 -0.24
C MET A 4 -12.65 -4.33 -1.55
N GLN A 5 -12.02 -4.45 -2.71
CA GLN A 5 -12.69 -4.35 -4.02
C GLN A 5 -13.87 -5.34 -4.14
N ASP A 6 -13.72 -6.54 -3.58
CA ASP A 6 -14.74 -7.60 -3.60
C ASP A 6 -15.64 -7.63 -2.35
N ASN A 7 -15.52 -6.66 -1.44
CA ASN A 7 -16.33 -6.58 -0.21
C ASN A 7 -16.84 -5.16 0.05
N LEU A 8 -17.66 -4.68 -0.89
CA LEU A 8 -18.22 -3.33 -0.85
C LEU A 8 -19.20 -3.13 0.32
N GLU A 9 -19.92 -4.17 0.74
CA GLU A 9 -20.86 -4.09 1.87
C GLU A 9 -20.15 -3.68 3.16
N ALA A 10 -19.01 -4.29 3.47
CA ALA A 10 -18.21 -3.92 4.64
C ALA A 10 -17.69 -2.48 4.55
N VAL A 11 -17.26 -2.04 3.36
CA VAL A 11 -16.82 -0.64 3.13
C VAL A 11 -17.95 0.33 3.43
N ILE A 12 -19.16 0.06 2.92
CA ILE A 12 -20.34 0.92 3.15
C ILE A 12 -20.68 1.00 4.63
N GLN A 13 -20.64 -0.11 5.38
CA GLN A 13 -20.90 -0.11 6.81
C GLN A 13 -19.89 0.77 7.58
N VAL A 14 -18.60 0.66 7.26
CA VAL A 14 -17.56 1.49 7.87
C VAL A 14 -17.75 2.97 7.50
N MET A 15 -18.08 3.28 6.25
CA MET A 15 -18.36 4.65 5.83
C MET A 15 -19.58 5.24 6.55
N GLN A 16 -20.65 4.45 6.73
CA GLN A 16 -21.84 4.87 7.46
C GLN A 16 -21.48 5.18 8.92
N PHE A 17 -20.74 4.30 9.58
CA PHE A 17 -20.27 4.54 10.95
C PHE A 17 -19.41 5.82 11.05
N ILE A 18 -18.50 6.04 10.10
CA ILE A 18 -17.69 7.26 10.02
C ILE A 18 -18.60 8.48 9.89
N TYR A 19 -19.58 8.46 8.99
CA TYR A 19 -20.50 9.57 8.75
C TYR A 19 -21.29 9.96 10.00
N ASP A 20 -21.77 8.98 10.76
CA ASP A 20 -22.61 9.22 11.94
C ASP A 20 -21.81 9.67 13.18
N ASN A 21 -20.50 9.36 13.26
CA ASN A 21 -19.72 9.49 14.50
C ASN A 21 -18.44 10.32 14.38
N ILE A 22 -17.90 10.53 13.18
CA ILE A 22 -16.55 11.09 12.99
C ILE A 22 -16.59 12.25 11.99
N MET A 23 -16.12 13.43 12.40
CA MET A 23 -16.14 14.65 11.58
C MET A 23 -15.30 14.53 10.29
N TYR A 24 -14.17 13.82 10.34
CA TYR A 24 -13.29 13.60 9.20
C TYR A 24 -12.53 12.28 9.37
N ALA A 25 -12.72 11.36 8.45
CA ALA A 25 -11.92 10.15 8.34
C ALA A 25 -11.78 9.71 6.88
N GLU A 26 -10.79 8.86 6.64
CA GLU A 26 -10.48 8.35 5.30
C GLU A 26 -10.03 6.90 5.38
N LEU A 27 -10.32 6.14 4.32
CA LEU A 27 -9.88 4.76 4.18
C LEU A 27 -8.64 4.72 3.31
N ASN A 28 -7.56 4.15 3.86
CA ASN A 28 -6.30 3.98 3.12
C ASN A 28 -6.25 2.58 2.50
N THR A 29 -6.24 2.53 1.17
CA THR A 29 -5.94 1.34 0.38
C THR A 29 -4.55 1.47 -0.23
N LYS A 30 -3.92 0.33 -0.51
CA LYS A 30 -2.64 0.29 -1.22
C LYS A 30 -2.94 0.39 -2.71
N SER A 31 -2.33 1.37 -3.37
CA SER A 31 -2.49 1.61 -4.81
C SER A 31 -1.09 1.62 -5.41
N ASP A 32 -0.71 0.52 -6.05
CA ASP A 32 0.60 0.39 -6.69
C ASP A 32 0.45 -0.09 -8.12
N TYR A 33 1.42 0.30 -8.93
CA TYR A 33 1.44 -0.03 -10.35
C TYR A 33 2.84 -0.35 -10.82
N CYS A 34 2.99 -1.42 -11.62
CA CYS A 34 4.24 -1.76 -12.29
C CYS A 34 4.16 -1.37 -13.76
N GLN A 35 4.99 -0.41 -14.19
CA GLN A 35 5.01 0.06 -15.58
C GLN A 35 5.66 -0.94 -16.54
N VAL A 36 6.38 -1.94 -16.04
CA VAL A 36 7.06 -2.95 -16.86
C VAL A 36 6.07 -4.00 -17.39
N CYS A 37 5.16 -4.48 -16.53
CA CYS A 37 4.27 -5.60 -16.86
C CYS A 37 2.78 -5.25 -16.73
N GLY A 38 2.45 -4.02 -16.34
CA GLY A 38 1.07 -3.56 -16.16
C GLY A 38 0.38 -4.07 -14.90
N TYR A 39 1.12 -4.65 -13.95
CA TYR A 39 0.55 -5.14 -12.69
C TYR A 39 -0.09 -3.99 -11.90
N ASP A 40 -1.36 -4.12 -11.56
CA ASP A 40 -2.13 -3.20 -10.71
C ASP A 40 -2.57 -3.97 -9.46
N GLY A 41 -1.81 -3.78 -8.38
CA GLY A 41 -1.92 -4.57 -7.16
C GLY A 41 -0.75 -4.31 -6.22
N GLU A 42 -0.76 -4.89 -5.03
CA GLU A 42 0.22 -4.55 -3.99
C GLU A 42 1.65 -5.01 -4.32
N ILE A 43 2.57 -4.06 -4.48
CA ILE A 43 4.00 -4.32 -4.63
C ILE A 43 4.57 -4.78 -3.29
N GLN A 44 5.37 -5.84 -3.33
CA GLN A 44 5.85 -6.53 -2.13
C GLN A 44 7.19 -5.98 -1.66
N ILE A 45 7.44 -6.05 -0.36
CA ILE A 45 8.75 -5.74 0.23
C ILE A 45 9.45 -7.06 0.51
N VAL A 46 10.54 -7.33 -0.21
CA VAL A 46 11.37 -8.54 -0.05
C VAL A 46 12.73 -8.18 0.54
N THR A 47 13.36 -9.15 1.19
CA THR A 47 14.74 -9.02 1.66
C THR A 47 15.67 -9.51 0.55
N ASP A 48 16.58 -8.65 0.10
CA ASP A 48 17.58 -8.99 -0.92
C ASP A 48 18.75 -9.79 -0.33
N GLU A 49 19.67 -10.27 -1.17
CA GLU A 49 20.84 -11.06 -0.77
C GLU A 49 21.74 -10.34 0.25
N ASP A 50 21.83 -9.00 0.17
CA ASP A 50 22.56 -8.15 1.10
C ASP A 50 21.81 -7.87 2.43
N GLY A 51 20.63 -8.48 2.63
CA GLY A 51 19.79 -8.24 3.82
C GLY A 51 19.00 -6.93 3.80
N LYS A 52 19.00 -6.19 2.69
CA LYS A 52 18.26 -4.93 2.53
C LYS A 52 16.82 -5.17 2.12
N LEU A 53 15.90 -4.34 2.60
CA LEU A 53 14.51 -4.35 2.14
C LEU A 53 14.38 -3.62 0.81
N VAL A 54 13.83 -4.30 -0.19
CA VAL A 54 13.61 -3.77 -1.54
C VAL A 54 12.17 -4.01 -1.98
N TRP A 55 11.65 -3.09 -2.77
CA TRP A 55 10.32 -3.20 -3.37
C TRP A 55 10.41 -4.02 -4.65
N GLU A 56 9.58 -5.05 -4.76
CA GLU A 56 9.60 -6.00 -5.85
C GLU A 56 8.18 -6.26 -6.38
N CYS A 57 8.01 -6.13 -7.70
CA CYS A 57 6.78 -6.52 -8.35
C CYS A 57 6.56 -8.03 -8.23
N PRO A 58 5.43 -8.51 -7.67
CA PRO A 58 5.19 -9.94 -7.51
C PRO A 58 5.00 -10.67 -8.84
N GLN A 59 4.56 -9.98 -9.90
CA GLN A 59 4.29 -10.56 -11.21
C GLN A 59 5.57 -10.74 -12.05
N CYS A 60 6.41 -9.71 -12.18
CA CYS A 60 7.56 -9.71 -13.10
C CYS A 60 8.92 -9.54 -12.42
N LYS A 61 8.96 -9.45 -11.09
CA LYS A 61 10.19 -9.25 -10.31
C LYS A 61 10.94 -7.95 -10.59
N ASN A 62 10.26 -6.97 -11.21
CA ASN A 62 10.82 -5.63 -11.38
C ASN A 62 11.16 -5.01 -10.01
N ARG A 63 12.39 -4.52 -9.87
CA ARG A 63 12.90 -3.76 -8.72
C ARG A 63 13.29 -2.32 -9.10
N ASP A 64 13.13 -1.94 -10.36
CA ASP A 64 13.40 -0.58 -10.84
C ASP A 64 12.32 0.39 -10.34
N GLN A 65 12.69 1.18 -9.34
CA GLN A 65 11.86 2.20 -8.71
C GLN A 65 11.37 3.28 -9.69
N ALA A 66 12.10 3.54 -10.78
CA ALA A 66 11.68 4.51 -11.79
C ALA A 66 10.54 3.98 -12.69
N LYS A 67 10.36 2.65 -12.74
CA LYS A 67 9.33 1.96 -13.53
C LYS A 67 8.25 1.32 -12.67
N MET A 68 8.07 1.81 -11.45
CA MET A 68 6.96 1.41 -10.58
C MET A 68 6.47 2.60 -9.78
N ASN A 69 5.21 2.54 -9.39
CA ASN A 69 4.57 3.52 -8.54
C ASN A 69 4.10 2.80 -7.29
N VAL A 70 4.62 3.19 -6.14
CA VAL A 70 4.15 2.71 -4.84
C VAL A 70 3.50 3.87 -4.10
N ALA A 71 2.18 3.94 -4.05
CA ALA A 71 1.49 5.06 -3.42
C ALA A 71 1.01 4.68 -2.02
N ARG A 72 1.43 5.44 -1.01
CA ARG A 72 0.96 5.25 0.37
C ARG A 72 0.62 6.58 1.01
N ARG A 73 -0.36 6.54 1.90
CA ARG A 73 -0.63 7.63 2.83
C ARG A 73 0.01 7.29 4.17
N THR A 74 1.14 7.92 4.46
CA THR A 74 1.87 7.68 5.71
C THR A 74 1.57 8.68 6.80
N CYS A 75 1.33 9.95 6.42
CA CYS A 75 1.19 11.08 7.35
C CYS A 75 0.07 12.05 6.90
N GLY A 76 -1.00 11.53 6.30
CA GLY A 76 -2.17 12.33 5.89
C GLY A 76 -2.22 12.72 4.41
N TYR A 77 -1.10 12.67 3.67
CA TYR A 77 -1.10 12.84 2.21
C TYR A 77 -0.58 11.60 1.49
N ILE A 78 -1.07 11.37 0.27
CA ILE A 78 -0.58 10.31 -0.59
C ILE A 78 0.76 10.74 -1.19
N GLY A 79 1.78 9.93 -1.00
CA GLY A 79 3.09 10.09 -1.60
C GLY A 79 3.51 8.84 -2.35
N THR A 80 4.33 9.03 -3.39
CA THR A 80 4.94 7.96 -4.19
C THR A 80 6.46 7.86 -4.01
N GLN A 81 6.99 8.54 -2.98
CA GLN A 81 8.41 8.50 -2.68
C GLN A 81 8.74 7.22 -1.91
N PHE A 82 9.86 6.61 -2.28
CA PHE A 82 10.37 5.45 -1.55
C PHE A 82 10.90 5.88 -0.18
N TRP A 83 10.55 5.08 0.82
CA TRP A 83 10.93 5.31 2.20
C TRP A 83 12.33 4.77 2.50
N ASN A 84 12.97 5.31 3.54
CA ASN A 84 14.21 4.74 4.06
C ASN A 84 13.99 3.33 4.64
N GLN A 85 15.07 2.61 4.96
CA GLN A 85 14.99 1.22 5.42
C GLN A 85 14.14 1.05 6.69
N GLY A 86 14.29 1.94 7.68
CA GLY A 86 13.52 1.85 8.93
C GLY A 86 12.02 2.02 8.71
N ARG A 87 11.61 2.99 7.89
CA ARG A 87 10.20 3.19 7.55
C ARG A 87 9.66 2.11 6.60
N THR A 88 10.51 1.55 5.74
CA THR A 88 10.15 0.39 4.91
C THR A 88 9.89 -0.85 5.77
N GLN A 89 10.70 -1.10 6.80
CA GLN A 89 10.47 -2.16 7.78
C GLN A 89 9.15 -1.93 8.53
N GLU A 90 8.91 -0.71 9.01
CA GLU A 90 7.64 -0.36 9.66
C GLU A 90 6.44 -0.63 8.74
N ILE A 91 6.53 -0.27 7.45
CA ILE A 91 5.46 -0.52 6.48
C ILE A 91 5.25 -2.03 6.25
N LYS A 92 6.33 -2.82 6.21
CA LYS A 92 6.28 -4.27 6.04
C LYS A 92 5.59 -4.96 7.22
N ASP A 93 5.88 -4.53 8.44
CA ASP A 93 5.36 -5.16 9.66
C ASP A 93 3.95 -4.68 10.06
N ARG A 94 3.40 -3.70 9.35
CA ARG A 94 2.06 -3.17 9.63
C ARG A 94 0.99 -4.23 9.36
N VAL A 95 0.22 -4.51 10.40
CA VAL A 95 -0.99 -5.32 10.31
C VAL A 95 -2.15 -4.44 9.85
N MET A 96 -2.90 -4.92 8.87
CA MET A 96 -4.09 -4.23 8.37
C MET A 96 -5.30 -4.73 9.16
N HIS A 97 -5.93 -3.83 9.89
CA HIS A 97 -7.16 -4.11 10.63
C HIS A 97 -8.38 -3.76 9.79
N LEU A 98 -9.43 -4.57 9.94
CA LEU A 98 -10.82 -4.27 9.60
C LEU A 98 -11.72 -5.10 10.51
#